data_AF-A0A9W9NVG6-F1
#
_entry.id   AF-A0A9W9NVG6-F1
#
_cell.length_a   1.000
_cell.length_b   1.000
_cell.length_c   1.000
_cell.angle_alpha   90.00
_cell.angle_beta   90.00
_cell.angle_gamma   90.00
#
_symmetry.space_group_name_H-M   'P 1'
#
loop_
_entity.id
_entity.type
_entity.pdbx_description
1 polymer ?
#
loop_
_entity_poly.entity_id
_entity_poly.type
_entity_poly.pdbx_seq_one_letter_code
_entity_poly.pdbx_strand_id
1 'polypeptide(L)'
;MAGAGSGFLAPSQIAAELKRDGFSGNGNFGFTDQRLASQWVQKYIGQFGGGSGNVCAIRQSAGAISIGYHMAAKDPMVFHRAICMSGLGSTLLCLSPEEHEEIFDASVSGVRSGSGNPCFVGWFYNHDPQNVSQAPPWRKSFLLGDVKDKGLIFEVNLQEDTYQTVRETLLEQIQETRFVDTLLEK
;
A
#
# COMPACT_ATOMS: atom_id res chain seq x y z
N MET A 1 -0.61 11.51 -15.28
CA MET A 1 -0.88 10.43 -14.31
C MET A 1 0.38 10.22 -13.49
N ALA A 2 0.38 10.54 -12.19
CA ALA A 2 1.47 10.14 -11.30
C ALA A 2 1.35 8.63 -11.11
N GLY A 3 2.33 7.87 -11.63
CA GLY A 3 2.38 6.42 -11.46
C GLY A 3 2.50 6.08 -9.98
N ALA A 4 1.83 5.01 -9.54
CA ALA A 4 1.73 4.58 -8.14
C ALA A 4 3.08 4.36 -7.41
N GLY A 5 4.23 4.46 -8.10
CA GLY A 5 5.56 4.33 -7.51
C GLY A 5 6.23 5.61 -7.01
N SER A 6 5.91 6.80 -7.55
CA SER A 6 6.70 8.02 -7.26
C SER A 6 6.60 8.47 -5.80
N GLY A 7 5.48 8.18 -5.14
CA GLY A 7 5.27 8.52 -3.72
C GLY A 7 6.13 7.70 -2.76
N PHE A 8 6.83 6.67 -3.22
CA PHE A 8 7.63 5.79 -2.37
C PHE A 8 9.12 5.76 -2.73
N LEU A 9 9.53 6.38 -3.84
CA LEU A 9 10.93 6.46 -4.22
C LEU A 9 11.77 7.14 -3.14
N ALA A 10 12.89 6.50 -2.79
CA ALA A 10 13.80 6.96 -1.75
C ALA A 10 15.28 7.03 -2.19
N PRO A 11 15.62 7.54 -3.39
CA PRO A 11 17.01 7.68 -3.81
C PRO A 11 17.74 8.74 -2.97
N SER A 12 19.06 8.64 -2.90
CA SER A 12 19.91 9.56 -2.14
C SER A 12 19.83 11.00 -2.64
N GLN A 13 19.53 11.23 -3.92
CA GLN A 13 19.35 12.60 -4.44
C GLN A 13 18.14 13.30 -3.80
N ILE A 14 17.02 12.60 -3.59
CA ILE A 14 15.84 13.18 -2.91
C ILE A 14 16.19 13.55 -1.45
N ALA A 15 16.91 12.67 -0.74
CA ALA A 15 17.38 12.97 0.61
C ALA A 15 18.29 14.22 0.66
N ALA A 16 19.19 14.35 -0.32
CA ALA A 16 20.10 15.49 -0.42
C ALA A 16 19.36 16.81 -0.71
N GLU A 17 18.36 16.78 -1.61
CA GLU A 17 17.53 17.94 -1.92
C GLU A 17 16.69 18.38 -0.72
N LEU A 18 16.03 17.46 -0.03
CA LEU A 18 15.29 17.77 1.19
C LEU A 18 16.20 18.43 2.23
N LYS A 19 17.41 17.88 2.43
CA LYS A 19 18.39 18.44 3.35
C LYS A 19 18.82 19.86 2.96
N ARG A 20 19.05 20.11 1.66
CA ARG A 20 19.39 21.44 1.13
C ARG A 20 18.28 22.45 1.43
N ASP A 21 17.03 22.02 1.33
CA ASP A 21 15.86 22.87 1.51
C ASP A 21 15.45 22.99 3.00
N GLY A 22 16.24 22.42 3.93
CA GLY A 22 16.03 22.51 5.37
C GLY A 22 15.06 21.46 5.94
N PHE A 23 14.71 20.44 5.16
CA PHE A 23 13.86 19.34 5.57
C PHE A 23 14.68 18.07 5.88
N SER A 24 14.09 17.17 6.66
CA SER A 24 14.64 15.85 6.96
C SER A 24 13.68 14.77 6.49
N GLY A 25 14.17 13.73 5.83
CA GLY A 25 13.37 12.59 5.38
C GLY A 25 13.84 12.07 4.03
N ASN A 26 13.26 10.94 3.59
CA ASN A 26 13.47 10.38 2.26
C ASN A 26 12.41 9.30 1.96
N GLY A 27 11.79 9.27 0.79
CA GLY A 27 10.77 8.27 0.45
C GLY A 27 9.53 8.25 1.37
N ASN A 28 8.65 7.26 1.18
CA ASN A 28 7.39 7.10 1.92
C ASN A 28 6.45 8.34 1.91
N PHE A 29 6.59 9.25 0.94
CA PHE A 29 5.75 10.43 0.80
C PHE A 29 4.27 10.10 0.61
N GLY A 30 3.96 8.97 -0.04
CA GLY A 30 2.59 8.47 -0.15
C GLY A 30 1.95 8.18 1.22
N PHE A 31 2.75 7.78 2.23
CA PHE A 31 2.26 7.66 3.60
C PHE A 31 2.09 9.02 4.27
N THR A 32 2.97 9.98 4.01
CA THR A 32 2.80 11.37 4.47
C THR A 32 1.48 11.95 3.98
N ASP A 33 1.16 11.78 2.70
CA ASP A 33 -0.10 12.25 2.10
C ASP A 33 -1.32 11.61 2.77
N GLN A 34 -1.28 10.30 3.01
CA GLN A 34 -2.36 9.60 3.70
C GLN A 34 -2.55 10.11 5.14
N ARG A 35 -1.47 10.45 5.85
CA ARG A 35 -1.52 11.01 7.21
C ARG A 35 -2.07 12.42 7.21
N LEU A 36 -1.60 13.27 6.30
CA LEU A 36 -2.11 14.63 6.12
C LEU A 36 -3.60 14.64 5.78
N ALA A 37 -4.04 13.78 4.86
CA ALA A 37 -5.45 13.62 4.53
C ALA A 37 -6.27 13.17 5.76
N SER A 38 -5.74 12.23 6.55
CA SER A 38 -6.41 11.77 7.78
C SER A 38 -6.50 12.87 8.85
N GLN A 39 -5.46 13.68 9.00
CA GLN A 39 -5.43 14.85 9.89
C GLN A 39 -6.42 15.93 9.42
N TRP A 40 -6.49 16.17 8.12
CA TRP A 40 -7.47 17.09 7.53
C TRP A 40 -8.89 16.63 7.83
N VAL A 41 -9.22 15.35 7.58
CA VAL A 41 -10.53 14.79 7.92
C VAL A 41 -10.81 14.98 9.40
N GLN A 42 -9.88 14.61 10.28
CA GLN A 42 -10.07 14.78 11.73
C GLN A 42 -10.36 16.23 12.14
N LYS A 43 -9.68 17.19 11.51
CA LYS A 43 -9.83 18.62 11.80
C LYS A 43 -11.14 19.20 11.27
N TYR A 44 -11.59 18.77 10.09
CA TYR A 44 -12.67 19.45 9.36
C TYR A 44 -13.98 18.68 9.29
N ILE A 45 -14.01 17.37 9.56
CA ILE A 45 -15.22 16.55 9.39
C ILE A 45 -16.41 17.02 10.25
N GLY A 46 -16.14 17.68 11.37
CA GLY A 46 -17.17 18.31 12.21
C GLY A 46 -17.99 19.37 11.48
N GLN A 47 -17.39 20.09 10.52
CA GLN A 47 -18.09 21.08 9.70
C GLN A 47 -19.08 20.44 8.71
N PHE A 48 -18.92 19.14 8.44
CA PHE A 48 -19.78 18.35 7.57
C PHE A 48 -20.74 17.45 8.39
N GLY A 49 -20.87 17.67 9.69
CA GLY A 49 -21.74 16.89 10.58
C GLY A 49 -21.19 15.54 11.02
N GLY A 50 -19.92 15.22 10.73
CA GLY A 50 -19.29 13.98 11.19
C GLY A 50 -18.56 14.13 12.53
N GLY A 51 -18.39 13.02 13.24
CA GLY A 51 -17.65 12.98 14.51
C GLY A 51 -16.17 12.66 14.32
N SER A 52 -15.27 13.59 14.67
CA SER A 52 -13.81 13.39 14.68
C SER A 52 -13.38 12.18 15.54
N GLY A 53 -14.03 11.99 16.69
CA GLY A 53 -13.81 10.80 17.54
C GLY A 53 -14.27 9.45 16.95
N ASN A 54 -14.98 9.47 15.82
CA ASN A 54 -15.62 8.30 15.21
C ASN A 54 -15.25 8.06 13.73
N VAL A 55 -14.08 8.51 13.30
CA VAL A 55 -13.57 8.24 11.95
C VAL A 55 -13.13 6.77 11.82
N CYS A 56 -13.52 6.12 10.72
CA CYS A 56 -13.11 4.77 10.33
C CYS A 56 -12.44 4.81 8.95
N ALA A 57 -11.20 4.32 8.84
CA ALA A 57 -10.51 4.22 7.57
C ALA A 57 -10.88 2.91 6.86
N ILE A 58 -11.47 3.00 5.67
CA ILE A 58 -11.75 1.84 4.83
C ILE A 58 -10.74 1.85 3.69
N ARG A 59 -9.97 0.78 3.54
CA ARG A 59 -8.90 0.70 2.54
C ARG A 59 -8.85 -0.69 1.89
N GLN A 60 -8.47 -0.71 0.62
CA GLN A 60 -8.39 -1.93 -0.20
C GLN A 60 -6.98 -2.08 -0.81
N SER A 61 -6.51 -3.32 -0.99
CA SER A 61 -5.22 -3.66 -1.62
C SER A 61 -4.05 -2.89 -0.98
N ALA A 62 -3.24 -2.17 -1.78
CA ALA A 62 -2.14 -1.33 -1.32
C ALA A 62 -2.56 -0.32 -0.23
N GLY A 63 -3.81 0.14 -0.24
CA GLY A 63 -4.35 0.98 0.82
C GLY A 63 -4.52 0.22 2.15
N ALA A 64 -4.96 -1.04 2.11
CA ALA A 64 -5.07 -1.89 3.29
C ALA A 64 -3.67 -2.26 3.83
N ILE A 65 -2.71 -2.52 2.94
CA ILE A 65 -1.30 -2.69 3.29
C ILE A 65 -0.75 -1.43 3.97
N SER A 66 -1.10 -0.24 3.45
CA SER A 66 -0.71 1.04 4.05
C SER A 66 -1.14 1.16 5.51
N ILE A 67 -2.31 0.63 5.89
CA ILE A 67 -2.77 0.65 7.29
C ILE A 67 -1.79 -0.12 8.20
N GLY A 68 -1.28 -1.27 7.76
CA GLY A 68 -0.27 -2.02 8.50
C GLY A 68 1.03 -1.23 8.67
N TYR A 69 1.51 -0.58 7.62
CA TYR A 69 2.67 0.31 7.70
C TYR A 69 2.43 1.52 8.63
N HIS A 70 1.22 2.09 8.64
CA HIS A 70 0.87 3.15 9.58
C HIS A 70 0.80 2.69 11.03
N MET A 71 0.58 1.40 11.30
CA MET A 71 0.67 0.85 12.65
C MET A 71 2.10 0.77 13.17
N ALA A 72 3.07 0.57 12.26
CA ALA A 72 4.49 0.52 12.58
C ALA A 72 5.18 1.90 12.63
N ALA A 73 4.48 2.95 12.16
CA ALA A 73 5.02 4.30 12.10
C ALA A 73 5.39 4.84 13.49
N LYS A 74 6.42 5.70 13.55
CA LYS A 74 6.86 6.34 14.80
C LYS A 74 5.73 7.13 15.49
N ASP A 75 4.91 7.80 14.67
CA ASP A 75 3.82 8.64 15.11
C ASP A 75 2.51 7.85 15.03
N PRO A 76 1.62 7.96 16.02
CA PRO A 76 0.33 7.26 16.00
C PRO A 76 -0.60 7.83 14.92
N MET A 77 -1.46 6.98 14.36
CA MET A 77 -2.53 7.43 13.47
C MET A 77 -3.61 8.19 14.23
N VAL A 78 -4.26 9.10 13.53
CA VAL A 78 -5.32 9.92 14.10
C VAL A 78 -6.70 9.24 14.06
N PHE A 79 -6.89 8.21 13.23
CA PHE A 79 -8.07 7.35 13.32
C PHE A 79 -7.75 6.10 14.13
N HIS A 80 -8.78 5.59 14.81
CA HIS A 80 -8.63 4.46 15.73
C HIS A 80 -9.41 3.22 15.26
N ARG A 81 -10.02 3.29 14.07
CA ARG A 81 -10.83 2.22 13.48
C ARG A 81 -10.44 2.05 12.03
N ALA A 82 -10.34 0.81 11.56
CA ALA A 82 -10.14 0.55 10.14
C ALA A 82 -10.78 -0.77 9.66
N ILE A 83 -11.09 -0.79 8.37
CA ILE A 83 -11.50 -1.96 7.60
C ILE A 83 -10.47 -2.16 6.49
N CYS A 84 -9.79 -3.29 6.51
CA CYS A 84 -8.74 -3.68 5.58
C CYS A 84 -9.26 -4.78 4.66
N MET A 85 -9.36 -4.47 3.37
CA MET A 85 -9.87 -5.36 2.34
C MET A 85 -8.73 -5.83 1.43
N SER A 86 -8.39 -7.11 1.46
CA SER A 86 -7.39 -7.73 0.59
C SER A 86 -6.01 -7.08 0.65
N GLY A 87 -5.50 -6.83 1.86
CA GLY A 87 -4.14 -6.36 2.06
C GLY A 87 -3.75 -6.39 3.53
N LEU A 88 -2.52 -6.87 3.82
CA LEU A 88 -1.95 -6.97 5.16
C LEU A 88 -0.60 -6.23 5.19
N GLY A 89 -0.22 -5.69 6.35
CA GLY A 89 1.00 -4.89 6.51
C GLY A 89 2.30 -5.58 6.10
N SER A 90 2.32 -6.92 6.06
CA SER A 90 3.46 -7.74 5.65
C SER A 90 3.40 -8.25 4.22
N THR A 91 2.36 -7.91 3.44
CA THR A 91 2.20 -8.46 2.07
C THR A 91 3.12 -7.80 1.04
N LEU A 92 3.50 -6.53 1.23
CA LEU A 92 4.53 -5.88 0.42
C LEU A 92 5.77 -5.71 1.27
N LEU A 93 6.92 -6.09 0.72
CA LEU A 93 8.21 -5.90 1.38
C LEU A 93 8.67 -4.45 1.23
N CYS A 94 9.34 -3.95 2.28
CA CYS A 94 10.11 -2.73 2.14
C CYS A 94 11.30 -2.98 1.21
N LEU A 95 11.58 -2.03 0.32
CA LEU A 95 12.79 -2.06 -0.48
C LEU A 95 13.94 -1.41 0.29
N SER A 96 15.13 -1.93 0.03
CA SER A 96 16.41 -1.37 0.45
C SER A 96 16.68 -0.04 -0.26
N PRO A 97 17.53 0.83 0.31
CA PRO A 97 18.00 2.04 -0.37
C PRO A 97 18.58 1.73 -1.76
N GLU A 98 19.35 0.66 -1.91
CA GLU A 98 19.96 0.26 -3.18
C GLU A 98 18.91 -0.07 -4.25
N GLU A 99 17.87 -0.83 -3.90
CA GLU A 99 16.76 -1.12 -4.81
C GLU A 99 15.99 0.15 -5.21
N HIS A 100 15.89 1.13 -4.30
CA HIS A 100 15.28 2.42 -4.64
C HIS A 100 16.13 3.26 -5.60
N GLU A 101 17.45 3.20 -5.49
CA GLU A 101 18.36 3.83 -6.46
C GLU A 101 18.19 3.18 -7.85
N GLU A 102 18.19 1.84 -7.92
CA GLU A 102 18.01 1.11 -9.18
C GLU A 102 16.67 1.43 -9.87
N ILE A 103 15.57 1.46 -9.10
CA ILE A 103 14.24 1.79 -9.63
C ILE A 103 14.20 3.25 -10.10
N PHE A 104 14.84 4.16 -9.36
CA PHE A 104 14.91 5.57 -9.72
C PHE A 104 15.71 5.79 -11.00
N ASP A 105 16.92 5.23 -11.10
CA ASP A 105 17.79 5.30 -12.27
C ASP A 105 17.12 4.73 -13.52
N ALA A 106 16.43 3.59 -13.37
CA ALA A 106 15.63 3.01 -14.44
C ALA A 106 14.49 3.96 -14.86
N SER A 107 13.76 4.54 -13.89
CA SER A 107 12.67 5.47 -14.15
C SER A 107 13.13 6.73 -14.90
N VAL A 108 14.22 7.37 -14.47
CA VAL A 108 14.74 8.58 -15.13
C VAL A 108 15.33 8.29 -16.51
N SER A 109 15.83 7.07 -16.72
CA SER A 109 16.34 6.59 -18.02
C SER A 109 15.24 6.15 -18.99
N GLY A 110 13.97 6.25 -18.59
CA GLY A 110 12.83 5.83 -19.42
C GLY A 110 12.65 4.32 -19.52
N VAL A 111 13.33 3.54 -18.67
CA VAL A 111 13.15 2.10 -18.56
C VAL A 111 11.94 1.83 -17.67
N ARG A 112 11.06 0.92 -18.10
CA ARG A 112 9.91 0.50 -17.30
C ARG A 112 10.41 -0.20 -16.03
N SER A 113 10.31 0.47 -14.89
CA SER A 113 10.57 -0.11 -13.57
C SER A 113 9.26 -0.26 -12.76
N GLY A 114 9.26 -1.20 -11.81
CA GLY A 114 8.10 -1.54 -10.99
C GLY A 114 7.63 -0.40 -10.08
N SER A 115 6.45 -0.55 -9.50
CA SER A 115 5.92 0.41 -8.52
C SER A 115 6.84 0.49 -7.29
N GLY A 116 7.22 1.70 -6.89
CA GLY A 116 7.89 1.95 -5.62
C GLY A 116 7.11 1.36 -4.45
N ASN A 117 7.71 0.40 -3.77
CA ASN A 117 7.23 -0.11 -2.49
C ASN A 117 7.72 0.80 -1.36
N PRO A 118 7.16 0.66 -0.14
CA PRO A 118 7.66 1.37 1.03
C PRO A 118 9.17 1.19 1.23
N CYS A 119 9.82 2.22 1.76
CA CYS A 119 11.25 2.18 2.04
C CYS A 119 11.49 1.97 3.54
N PHE A 120 12.44 1.11 3.91
CA PHE A 120 12.92 1.03 5.29
C PHE A 120 13.94 2.14 5.59
N VAL A 121 13.44 3.37 5.67
CA VAL A 121 14.23 4.57 6.00
C VAL A 121 13.76 5.10 7.34
N GLY A 122 14.70 5.21 8.28
CA GLY A 122 14.45 5.46 9.71
C GLY A 122 13.83 6.81 10.06
N TRP A 123 13.38 7.61 9.09
CA TRP A 123 12.68 8.87 9.36
C TRP A 123 11.18 8.66 9.65
N PHE A 124 10.57 7.61 9.08
CA PHE A 124 9.14 7.30 9.24
C PHE A 124 8.89 6.19 10.28
N TYR A 125 9.82 5.25 10.42
CA TYR A 125 9.75 4.11 11.33
C TYR A 125 10.83 4.19 12.42
N ASN A 126 10.50 3.75 13.65
CA ASN A 126 11.47 3.59 14.74
C ASN A 126 12.05 2.16 14.82
N HIS A 127 11.40 1.20 14.17
CA HIS A 127 11.77 -0.22 14.12
C HIS A 127 11.33 -0.78 12.77
N ASP A 128 11.82 -1.96 12.42
CA ASP A 128 11.41 -2.65 11.20
C ASP A 128 9.88 -2.86 11.18
N PRO A 129 9.16 -2.29 10.19
CA PRO A 129 7.72 -2.44 10.09
C PRO A 129 7.26 -3.88 9.85
N GLN A 130 8.17 -4.78 9.47
CA GLN A 130 7.89 -6.21 9.34
C GLN A 130 7.88 -6.93 10.70
N ASN A 131 8.45 -6.34 11.75
CA ASN A 131 8.59 -6.94 13.08
C ASN A 131 7.53 -6.49 14.09
N VAL A 132 6.37 -6.01 13.62
CA VAL A 132 5.25 -5.64 14.51
C VAL A 132 4.55 -6.89 15.03
N SER A 133 4.80 -7.26 16.29
CA SER A 133 4.20 -8.42 16.95
C SER A 133 2.96 -8.10 17.78
N GLN A 134 2.71 -6.82 18.08
CA GLN A 134 1.57 -6.39 18.88
C GLN A 134 0.82 -5.25 18.20
N ALA A 135 -0.51 -5.31 18.26
CA ALA A 135 -1.34 -4.23 17.77
C ALA A 135 -1.13 -2.97 18.63
N PRO A 136 -1.08 -1.78 18.02
CA PRO A 136 -0.81 -0.56 18.77
C PRO A 136 -1.94 -0.24 19.77
N PRO A 137 -1.62 0.29 20.97
CA PRO A 137 -2.61 0.53 22.04
C PRO A 137 -3.74 1.49 21.68
N TRP A 138 -3.51 2.39 20.72
CA TRP A 138 -4.50 3.39 20.28
C TRP A 138 -5.60 2.78 19.41
N ARG A 139 -5.45 1.55 18.90
CA ARG A 139 -6.43 0.89 18.03
C ARG A 139 -7.68 0.50 18.82
N LYS A 140 -8.86 1.00 18.39
CA LYS A 140 -10.17 0.67 18.97
C LYS A 140 -10.87 -0.51 18.29
N SER A 141 -10.86 -0.56 16.96
CA SER A 141 -11.48 -1.67 16.21
C SER A 141 -10.79 -1.89 14.87
N PHE A 142 -10.78 -3.15 14.41
CA PHE A 142 -10.12 -3.52 13.18
C PHE A 142 -10.86 -4.68 12.53
N LEU A 143 -11.22 -4.53 11.26
CA LEU A 143 -11.77 -5.60 10.45
C LEU A 143 -10.79 -5.93 9.34
N LEU A 144 -10.53 -7.21 9.14
CA LEU A 144 -9.65 -7.77 8.13
C LEU A 144 -10.48 -8.72 7.29
N GLY A 145 -10.40 -8.60 5.97
CA GLY A 145 -11.07 -9.52 5.05
C GLY A 145 -10.27 -9.67 3.76
N ASP A 146 -10.47 -10.79 3.10
CA ASP A 146 -9.87 -11.07 1.80
C ASP A 146 -10.89 -11.75 0.88
N VAL A 147 -10.59 -11.75 -0.42
CA VAL A 147 -11.35 -12.54 -1.39
C VAL A 147 -10.65 -13.89 -1.57
N LYS A 148 -11.43 -14.97 -1.70
CA LYS A 148 -10.94 -16.35 -1.77
C LYS A 148 -9.82 -16.50 -2.80
N ASP A 149 -10.03 -15.94 -3.98
CA ASP A 149 -9.19 -16.19 -5.14
C ASP A 149 -8.37 -14.94 -5.55
N LYS A 150 -7.90 -14.15 -4.58
CA LYS A 150 -7.16 -12.89 -4.84
C LYS A 150 -5.90 -13.07 -5.69
N GLY A 151 -5.30 -14.26 -5.65
CA GLY A 151 -4.07 -14.59 -6.36
C GLY A 151 -4.24 -14.65 -7.87
N LEU A 152 -5.46 -14.92 -8.36
CA LEU A 152 -5.76 -15.07 -9.78
C LEU A 152 -5.39 -13.86 -10.62
N ILE A 153 -5.49 -12.65 -10.05
CA ILE A 153 -5.16 -11.41 -10.78
C ILE A 153 -3.65 -11.10 -10.80
N PHE A 154 -2.85 -11.84 -10.01
CA PHE A 154 -1.41 -11.68 -9.88
C PHE A 154 -0.61 -12.82 -10.51
N GLU A 155 -1.27 -13.91 -10.92
CA GLU A 155 -0.67 -14.87 -11.85
C GLU A 155 -0.44 -14.18 -13.19
N VAL A 156 0.83 -13.89 -13.46
CA VAL A 156 1.28 -13.16 -14.63
C VAL A 156 1.24 -14.10 -15.83
N ASN A 157 0.26 -13.93 -16.72
CA ASN A 157 0.48 -14.11 -18.16
C ASN A 157 -0.50 -13.38 -19.09
N LEU A 158 -1.11 -12.26 -18.66
CA LEU A 158 -2.08 -11.51 -19.46
C LEU A 158 -1.60 -11.00 -20.84
N GLN A 159 -0.30 -11.09 -21.17
CA GLN A 159 0.19 -10.74 -22.51
C GLN A 159 0.25 -11.93 -23.49
N GLU A 160 0.39 -13.16 -22.99
CA GLU A 160 0.41 -14.38 -23.82
C GLU A 160 -0.83 -15.27 -23.60
N ASP A 161 -1.64 -14.96 -22.59
CA ASP A 161 -2.83 -15.72 -22.26
C ASP A 161 -3.94 -15.51 -23.29
N THR A 162 -4.46 -16.63 -23.80
CA THR A 162 -5.68 -16.68 -24.58
C THR A 162 -6.88 -16.90 -23.65
N TYR A 163 -8.10 -16.66 -24.13
CA TYR A 163 -9.32 -17.05 -23.40
C TYR A 163 -9.24 -18.48 -22.86
N GLN A 164 -8.66 -19.40 -23.64
CA GLN A 164 -8.54 -20.80 -23.29
C GLN A 164 -7.56 -21.03 -22.13
N THR A 165 -6.38 -20.39 -22.14
CA THR A 165 -5.40 -20.54 -21.05
C THR A 165 -5.87 -19.87 -19.77
N VAL A 166 -6.52 -18.69 -19.86
CA VAL A 166 -7.18 -18.06 -18.70
C VAL A 166 -8.25 -18.99 -18.11
N ARG A 167 -9.07 -19.62 -18.97
CA ARG A 167 -10.11 -20.54 -18.53
C ARG A 167 -9.54 -21.79 -17.86
N GLU A 168 -8.47 -22.36 -18.40
CA GLU A 168 -7.78 -23.52 -17.83
C GLU A 168 -7.21 -23.20 -16.44
N THR A 169 -6.48 -22.09 -16.30
CA THR A 169 -5.97 -21.63 -14.99
C THR A 169 -7.11 -21.42 -13.98
N LEU A 170 -8.20 -20.76 -14.40
CA LEU A 170 -9.37 -20.57 -13.53
C LEU A 170 -10.01 -21.89 -13.12
N LEU A 171 -10.11 -22.88 -14.01
CA LEU A 171 -10.64 -24.21 -13.68
C LEU A 171 -9.73 -24.98 -12.72
N GLU A 172 -8.41 -24.89 -12.88
CA GLU A 172 -7.45 -25.53 -11.97
C GLU A 172 -7.57 -24.99 -10.55
N GLN A 173 -7.72 -23.68 -10.39
CA GLN A 173 -7.78 -23.02 -9.10
C GLN A 173 -9.17 -23.10 -8.44
N ILE A 174 -10.23 -22.84 -9.21
CA ILE A 174 -11.60 -22.72 -8.67
C ILE A 174 -12.30 -24.08 -8.59
N GLN A 175 -11.96 -25.01 -9.50
CA GLN A 175 -12.51 -26.36 -9.57
C GLN A 175 -14.05 -26.43 -9.75
N GLU A 176 -14.66 -25.36 -10.28
CA GLU A 176 -16.11 -25.29 -10.53
C GLU A 176 -16.41 -24.72 -11.94
N THR A 177 -16.66 -25.61 -12.90
CA THR A 177 -16.82 -25.25 -14.33
C THR A 177 -17.87 -24.19 -14.58
N ARG A 178 -19.07 -24.35 -14.00
CA ARG A 178 -20.19 -23.44 -14.23
C ARG A 178 -19.92 -22.03 -13.72
N PHE A 179 -19.22 -21.93 -12.58
CA PHE A 179 -18.84 -20.64 -12.02
C PHE A 179 -17.76 -19.96 -12.87
N VAL A 180 -16.75 -20.71 -13.33
CA VAL A 180 -15.71 -20.19 -14.22
C VAL A 180 -16.30 -19.69 -15.54
N ASP A 181 -17.21 -20.44 -16.16
CA ASP A 181 -17.88 -20.02 -17.39
C ASP A 181 -18.67 -18.72 -17.18
N THR A 182 -19.38 -18.61 -16.04
CA THR A 182 -20.13 -17.39 -15.67
C THR A 182 -19.19 -16.19 -15.45
N LEU A 183 -17.98 -16.40 -14.94
CA LEU A 183 -17.00 -15.35 -14.69
C LEU A 183 -16.43 -14.77 -15.99
N LEU A 184 -16.26 -15.62 -17.01
CA LEU A 184 -15.65 -15.28 -18.29
C LEU A 184 -16.63 -14.74 -19.36
N GLU A 185 -17.93 -14.97 -19.18
CA GLU A 185 -18.99 -14.53 -20.10
C GLU A 185 -19.50 -13.09 -19.88
N LYS A 186 -18.91 -12.32 -18.95
CA LYS A 186 -19.26 -10.92 -18.65
C LYS A 186 -18.20 -9.93 -19.10
#